data_AF-A0A1L9WFT5-F1
#
_entry.id   AF-A0A1L9WFT5-F1
#
_cell.length_a   1.000
_cell.length_b   1.000
_cell.length_c   1.000
_cell.angle_alpha   90.00
_cell.angle_beta   90.00
_cell.angle_gamma   90.00
#
_symmetry.space_group_name_H-M   'P 1'
#
loop_
_entity.id
_entity.type
_entity.pdbx_description
1 polymer ?
#
loop_
_entity_poly.entity_id
_entity_poly.type
_entity_poly.pdbx_seq_one_letter_code
_entity_poly.pdbx_strand_id
1 'polypeptide(L)'
;MTTPAPAVPSRTLQASALSFIALSIGHTLGGKQWTADPAYTIISNSKPWALGIVGWFQGSAFFFTTGLLHYQWARNPLALRDPTNKAIAVITNAMLWASSSWYFRYGIKENAVVVGLGAVLQGVAVLRSWF
;
A
#
# COMPACT_ATOMS: atom_id res chain seq x y z
N MET A 1 -2.78 31.99 -25.43
CA MET A 1 -2.48 30.74 -24.70
C MET A 1 -3.16 30.84 -23.35
N THR A 2 -4.28 30.15 -23.13
CA THR A 2 -4.98 30.16 -21.84
C THR A 2 -4.31 29.16 -20.91
N THR A 3 -3.84 29.61 -19.75
CA THR A 3 -3.35 28.74 -18.68
C THR A 3 -4.45 27.76 -18.29
N PRO A 4 -4.21 26.43 -18.28
CA PRO A 4 -5.22 25.48 -17.82
C PRO A 4 -5.55 25.79 -16.35
N ALA A 5 -6.83 25.74 -16.01
CA ALA A 5 -7.29 25.94 -14.64
C ALA A 5 -6.56 24.97 -13.70
N PRO A 6 -6.16 25.40 -12.49
CA PRO A 6 -5.47 24.54 -11.54
C PRO A 6 -6.36 23.34 -11.19
N ALA A 7 -5.77 22.14 -11.19
CA ALA A 7 -6.48 20.92 -10.84
C ALA A 7 -6.98 21.02 -9.39
N VAL A 8 -8.28 20.75 -9.18
CA VAL A 8 -8.87 20.72 -7.84
C VAL A 8 -8.35 19.49 -7.10
N PRO A 9 -7.73 19.63 -5.91
CA PRO A 9 -7.18 18.49 -5.19
C PRO A 9 -8.24 17.49 -4.74
N SER A 10 -7.92 16.19 -4.82
CA SER A 10 -8.84 15.11 -4.40
C SER A 10 -8.70 14.79 -2.91
N ARG A 11 -9.71 15.11 -2.11
CA ARG A 11 -9.74 14.81 -0.66
C ARG A 11 -9.66 13.32 -0.35
N THR A 12 -10.26 12.47 -1.19
CA THR A 12 -10.22 11.02 -1.02
C THR A 12 -8.82 10.46 -1.27
N LEU A 13 -8.11 10.99 -2.27
CA LEU A 13 -6.72 10.62 -2.52
C LEU A 13 -5.78 11.17 -1.41
N GLN A 14 -6.05 12.37 -0.86
CA GLN A 14 -5.30 12.88 0.29
C GLN A 14 -5.46 11.98 1.53
N ALA A 15 -6.71 11.62 1.87
CA ALA A 15 -6.99 10.73 2.99
C ALA A 15 -6.33 9.36 2.77
N SER A 16 -6.45 8.80 1.57
CA SER A 16 -5.83 7.53 1.21
C SER A 16 -4.30 7.60 1.27
N ALA A 17 -3.68 8.69 0.82
CA ALA A 17 -2.24 8.90 0.93
C ALA A 17 -1.76 8.84 2.39
N LEU A 18 -2.44 9.57 3.28
CA LEU A 18 -2.12 9.58 4.70
C LEU A 18 -2.32 8.19 5.33
N SER A 19 -3.39 7.49 4.97
CA SER A 19 -3.62 6.12 5.43
C SER A 19 -2.50 5.17 5.01
N PHE A 20 -2.04 5.22 3.77
CA PHE A 20 -0.95 4.36 3.30
C PHE A 20 0.40 4.70 3.93
N ILE A 21 0.68 5.98 4.19
CA ILE A 21 1.87 6.39 4.95
C ILE A 21 1.79 5.87 6.39
N ALA A 22 0.64 6.00 7.04
CA ALA A 22 0.42 5.46 8.38
C ALA A 22 0.56 3.92 8.41
N LEU A 23 0.01 3.23 7.41
CA LEU A 23 0.18 1.79 7.23
C LEU A 23 1.64 1.39 7.04
N SER A 24 2.41 2.14 6.26
CA SER A 24 3.86 1.90 6.10
C SER A 24 4.60 1.97 7.44
N ILE A 25 4.30 2.99 8.25
CA ILE A 25 4.91 3.16 9.58
C ILE A 25 4.49 1.99 10.49
N GLY A 26 3.20 1.72 10.59
CA GLY A 26 2.66 0.63 11.41
C GLY A 26 3.22 -0.73 11.00
N HIS A 27 3.29 -1.01 9.69
CA HIS A 27 3.88 -2.23 9.15
C HIS A 27 5.36 -2.35 9.52
N THR A 28 6.14 -1.27 9.40
CA THR A 28 7.55 -1.24 9.81
C THR A 28 7.73 -1.55 11.29
N LEU A 29 6.90 -0.97 12.16
CA LEU A 29 6.94 -1.21 13.60
C LEU A 29 6.50 -2.65 13.94
N GLY A 30 5.45 -3.16 13.30
CA GLY A 30 5.02 -4.55 13.42
C GLY A 30 6.12 -5.53 13.01
N GLY A 31 6.92 -5.16 12.00
CA GLY A 31 8.14 -5.86 11.59
C GLY A 31 9.08 -6.10 12.75
N LYS A 32 9.47 -5.00 13.42
CA LYS A 32 10.34 -5.07 14.59
C LYS A 32 9.76 -5.97 15.68
N GLN A 33 8.45 -5.89 15.92
CA GLN A 33 7.78 -6.71 16.94
C GLN A 33 7.85 -8.21 16.61
N TRP A 34 7.42 -8.65 15.42
CA TRP A 34 7.40 -10.10 15.15
C TRP A 34 8.81 -10.66 14.97
N THR A 35 9.76 -9.86 14.49
CA THR A 35 11.17 -10.30 14.39
C THR A 35 11.85 -10.49 15.74
N ALA A 36 11.26 -9.95 16.82
CA ALA A 36 11.72 -10.16 18.19
C ALA A 36 11.23 -11.51 18.77
N ASP A 37 10.36 -12.24 18.08
CA ASP A 37 9.92 -13.57 18.51
C ASP A 37 11.12 -14.55 18.52
N PRO A 38 11.31 -15.36 19.59
CA PRO A 38 12.38 -16.35 19.67
C PRO A 38 12.45 -17.31 18.48
N ALA A 39 11.32 -17.61 17.82
CA ALA A 39 11.27 -18.42 16.62
C ALA A 39 12.15 -17.84 15.49
N TYR A 40 12.27 -16.52 15.39
CA TYR A 40 13.12 -15.86 14.39
C TYR A 40 14.60 -15.92 14.72
N THR A 41 14.97 -16.08 15.99
CA THR A 41 16.36 -16.36 16.39
C THR A 41 16.76 -17.79 15.98
N ILE A 42 15.85 -18.76 16.15
CA ILE A 42 16.09 -20.17 15.80
C ILE A 42 16.41 -20.33 14.31
N ILE A 43 15.68 -19.60 13.45
CA ILE A 43 15.87 -19.67 12.00
C ILE A 43 16.87 -18.64 11.46
N SER A 44 17.60 -17.92 12.32
CA SER A 44 18.54 -16.87 11.89
C SER A 44 19.56 -17.38 10.87
N ASN A 45 19.96 -16.51 9.94
CA ASN A 45 20.86 -16.83 8.80
C ASN A 45 20.35 -17.91 7.83
N SER A 46 19.10 -18.35 7.95
CA SER A 46 18.47 -19.24 6.97
C SER A 46 17.81 -18.48 5.82
N LYS A 47 17.54 -19.17 4.71
CA LYS A 47 16.79 -18.61 3.58
C LYS A 47 15.37 -18.14 3.97
N PRO A 48 14.56 -18.91 4.72
CA PRO A 48 13.25 -18.43 5.21
C PRO A 48 13.34 -17.16 6.05
N TRP A 49 14.36 -17.07 6.91
CA TRP A 49 14.59 -15.86 7.71
C TRP A 49 14.87 -14.65 6.83
N ALA A 50 15.85 -14.75 5.92
CA ALA A 50 16.22 -13.64 5.04
C ALA A 50 15.04 -13.16 4.17
N LEU A 51 14.30 -14.11 3.56
CA LEU A 51 13.14 -13.79 2.73
C LEU A 51 11.99 -13.19 3.54
N GLY A 52 11.74 -13.67 4.76
CA GLY A 52 10.71 -13.12 5.64
C GLY A 52 11.02 -11.69 6.09
N ILE A 53 12.27 -11.44 6.51
CA ILE A 53 12.74 -10.11 6.94
C ILE A 53 12.65 -9.11 5.79
N VAL A 54 13.29 -9.43 4.66
CA VAL A 54 13.33 -8.54 3.50
C VAL A 54 11.92 -8.34 2.94
N GLY A 55 11.14 -9.41 2.79
CA GLY A 55 9.78 -9.34 2.25
C GLY A 55 8.88 -8.42 3.08
N TRP A 56 9.06 -8.40 4.39
CA TRP A 56 8.32 -7.51 5.26
C TRP A 56 8.68 -6.03 5.06
N PHE A 57 9.97 -5.69 5.04
CA PHE A 57 10.38 -4.29 4.83
C PHE A 57 10.12 -3.83 3.39
N GLN A 58 10.12 -4.73 2.40
CA GLN A 58 9.61 -4.46 1.05
C GLN A 58 8.12 -4.10 1.09
N GLY A 59 7.31 -4.81 1.87
CA GLY A 59 5.91 -4.46 2.11
C GLY A 59 5.74 -3.06 2.71
N SER A 60 6.58 -2.68 3.67
CA SER A 60 6.58 -1.30 4.22
C SER A 60 6.87 -0.26 3.14
N ALA A 61 7.93 -0.46 2.35
CA ALA A 61 8.28 0.45 1.26
C ALA A 61 7.16 0.53 0.20
N PHE A 62 6.50 -0.59 -0.10
CA PHE A 62 5.35 -0.65 -0.99
C PHE A 62 4.19 0.23 -0.49
N PHE A 63 3.83 0.15 0.80
CA PHE A 63 2.81 1.03 1.37
C PHE A 63 3.22 2.50 1.31
N PHE A 64 4.49 2.82 1.59
CA PHE A 64 4.96 4.21 1.53
C PHE A 64 4.88 4.77 0.11
N THR A 65 5.40 4.02 -0.87
CA THR A 65 5.32 4.39 -2.29
C THR A 65 3.88 4.56 -2.75
N THR A 66 2.97 3.69 -2.30
CA THR A 66 1.53 3.82 -2.58
C THR A 66 0.98 5.12 -2.01
N GLY A 67 1.36 5.48 -0.77
CA GLY A 67 1.01 6.76 -0.17
C GLY A 67 1.52 7.97 -0.96
N LEU A 68 2.77 7.93 -1.44
CA LEU A 68 3.36 8.99 -2.27
C LEU A 68 2.67 9.12 -3.63
N LEU A 69 2.31 7.99 -4.27
CA LEU A 69 1.54 7.98 -5.52
C LEU A 69 0.17 8.63 -5.30
N HIS A 70 -0.52 8.26 -4.23
CA HIS A 70 -1.82 8.86 -3.89
C HIS A 70 -1.69 10.35 -3.57
N TYR A 71 -0.61 10.78 -2.93
CA TYR A 71 -0.34 12.20 -2.71
C TYR A 71 -0.06 12.95 -4.02
N GLN A 72 0.65 12.33 -4.97
CA GLN A 72 0.88 12.90 -6.29
C GLN A 72 -0.43 13.03 -7.07
N TRP A 73 -1.23 11.96 -7.16
CA TRP A 73 -2.54 11.98 -7.80
C TRP A 73 -3.53 12.91 -7.09
N ALA A 74 -3.43 13.09 -5.77
CA ALA A 74 -4.25 14.06 -5.06
C ALA A 74 -4.02 15.50 -5.51
N ARG A 75 -2.79 15.86 -5.91
CA ARG A 75 -2.44 17.19 -6.41
C ARG A 75 -2.84 17.39 -7.88
N ASN A 76 -2.87 16.31 -8.66
CA ASN A 76 -3.34 16.31 -10.04
C ASN A 76 -4.16 15.05 -10.33
N PRO A 77 -5.47 15.03 -10.03
CA PRO A 77 -6.31 13.84 -10.22
C PRO A 77 -6.41 13.42 -11.70
N LEU A 78 -6.26 14.35 -12.64
CA LEU A 78 -6.26 14.05 -14.08
C LEU A 78 -5.12 13.11 -14.50
N ALA A 79 -4.05 13.00 -13.69
CA ALA A 79 -2.98 12.04 -13.93
C ALA A 79 -3.48 10.58 -13.96
N LEU A 80 -4.56 10.26 -13.25
CA LEU A 80 -5.18 8.94 -13.27
C LEU A 80 -5.90 8.59 -14.58
N ARG A 81 -6.03 9.55 -15.51
CA ARG A 81 -6.51 9.25 -16.87
C ARG A 81 -5.43 8.61 -17.74
N ASP A 82 -4.15 8.82 -17.41
CA ASP A 82 -3.02 8.23 -18.12
C ASP A 82 -3.02 6.69 -17.98
N PRO A 83 -2.84 5.94 -19.09
CA PRO A 83 -2.85 4.48 -19.06
C PRO A 83 -1.84 3.86 -18.09
N THR A 84 -0.67 4.48 -17.93
CA THR A 84 0.39 4.00 -17.02
C THR A 84 -0.05 4.14 -15.58
N ASN A 85 -0.63 5.28 -15.20
CA ASN A 85 -1.16 5.48 -13.84
C ASN A 85 -2.33 4.54 -13.54
N LYS A 86 -3.19 4.26 -14.51
CA LYS A 86 -4.24 3.24 -14.37
C LYS A 86 -3.65 1.85 -14.14
N ALA A 87 -2.64 1.47 -14.94
CA ALA A 87 -1.96 0.18 -14.78
C ALA A 87 -1.33 0.05 -13.38
N ILE A 88 -0.62 1.09 -12.92
CA ILE A 88 -0.06 1.14 -11.57
C ILE A 88 -1.16 0.96 -10.53
N ALA A 89 -2.27 1.70 -10.64
CA ALA A 89 -3.38 1.60 -9.69
C ALA A 89 -4.01 0.20 -9.65
N VAL A 90 -4.18 -0.46 -10.80
CA VAL A 90 -4.69 -1.83 -10.88
C VAL A 90 -3.70 -2.82 -10.26
N ILE A 91 -2.41 -2.73 -10.58
CA ILE A 91 -1.37 -3.61 -10.03
C ILE A 91 -1.32 -3.47 -8.50
N THR A 92 -1.30 -2.24 -8.00
CA THR A 92 -1.32 -1.97 -6.55
C THR A 92 -2.55 -2.59 -5.89
N ASN A 93 -3.75 -2.40 -6.46
CA ASN A 93 -4.97 -2.97 -5.89
C ASN A 93 -4.97 -4.51 -5.89
N ALA A 94 -4.54 -5.10 -7.00
CA ALA A 94 -4.42 -6.54 -7.15
C ALA A 94 -3.43 -7.14 -6.15
N MET A 95 -2.29 -6.49 -5.93
CA MET A 95 -1.31 -6.89 -4.90
C MET A 95 -1.93 -6.85 -3.50
N LEU A 96 -2.66 -5.79 -3.15
CA LEU A 96 -3.33 -5.69 -1.85
C LEU A 96 -4.34 -6.82 -1.65
N TRP A 97 -5.20 -7.10 -2.64
CA TRP A 97 -6.16 -8.20 -2.54
C TRP A 97 -5.49 -9.57 -2.49
N ALA A 98 -4.44 -9.79 -3.27
CA ALA A 98 -3.68 -11.04 -3.25
C ALA A 98 -3.04 -11.26 -1.87
N SER A 99 -2.39 -10.25 -1.30
CA SER A 99 -1.81 -10.31 0.04
C SER A 99 -2.87 -10.53 1.13
N SER A 100 -3.98 -9.79 1.09
CA SER A 100 -5.08 -9.96 2.05
C SER A 100 -5.65 -11.38 2.01
N SER A 101 -5.92 -11.90 0.80
CA SER A 101 -6.43 -13.26 0.60
C SER A 101 -5.45 -14.32 1.09
N TRP A 102 -4.15 -14.12 0.83
CA TRP A 102 -3.09 -15.03 1.29
C TRP A 102 -3.01 -15.03 2.82
N TYR A 103 -2.95 -13.87 3.46
CA TYR A 103 -2.93 -13.78 4.93
C TYR A 103 -4.16 -14.43 5.56
N PHE A 104 -5.35 -14.22 4.98
CA PHE A 104 -6.57 -14.85 5.46
C PHE A 104 -6.48 -16.39 5.39
N ARG A 105 -6.02 -16.92 4.25
CA ARG A 105 -5.86 -18.36 4.02
C ARG A 105 -4.92 -19.03 5.04
N TYR A 106 -3.87 -18.32 5.47
CA TYR A 106 -2.86 -18.84 6.41
C TYR A 106 -3.07 -18.37 7.86
N GLY A 107 -4.24 -17.79 8.18
CA GLY A 107 -4.63 -17.49 9.55
C GLY A 107 -4.06 -16.19 10.14
N ILE A 108 -3.38 -15.36 9.34
CA ILE A 108 -2.84 -14.06 9.76
C ILE A 108 -3.93 -12.99 9.59
N LYS A 109 -4.98 -13.09 10.41
CA LYS A 109 -6.25 -12.37 10.20
C LYS A 109 -6.11 -10.86 10.34
N GLU A 110 -5.29 -10.39 11.27
CA GLU A 110 -5.06 -8.96 11.51
C GLU A 110 -4.49 -8.29 10.25
N ASN A 111 -3.45 -8.89 9.66
CA ASN A 111 -2.88 -8.39 8.40
C ASN A 111 -3.86 -8.52 7.24
N ALA A 112 -4.63 -9.61 7.18
CA ALA A 112 -5.62 -9.81 6.13
C ALA A 112 -6.65 -8.66 6.12
N VAL A 113 -7.17 -8.31 7.30
CA VAL A 113 -8.14 -7.22 7.47
C VAL A 113 -7.51 -5.88 7.10
N VAL A 114 -6.35 -5.55 7.67
CA VAL A 114 -5.69 -4.25 7.43
C VAL A 114 -5.36 -4.04 5.95
N VAL A 115 -4.78 -5.04 5.29
CA VAL A 115 -4.42 -4.94 3.87
C VAL A 115 -5.67 -4.95 2.98
N GLY A 116 -6.71 -5.71 3.34
CA GLY A 116 -8.00 -5.70 2.64
C GLY A 116 -8.70 -4.35 2.70
N LEU A 117 -8.71 -3.70 3.87
CA LEU A 117 -9.20 -2.32 4.02
C LEU A 117 -8.37 -1.34 3.18
N GLY A 118 -7.05 -1.55 3.12
CA GLY A 118 -6.17 -0.82 2.20
C GLY A 118 -6.59 -1.00 0.73
N ALA A 119 -6.92 -2.22 0.30
CA ALA A 119 -7.40 -2.50 -1.05
C ALA A 119 -8.71 -1.76 -1.36
N VAL A 120 -9.67 -1.79 -0.43
CA VAL A 120 -10.94 -1.05 -0.57
C VAL A 120 -10.68 0.45 -0.66
N LEU A 121 -9.87 1.01 0.24
CA LEU A 121 -9.56 2.43 0.28
C LEU A 121 -8.85 2.88 -1.01
N GLN A 122 -7.87 2.11 -1.48
CA GLN A 122 -7.14 2.37 -2.72
C GLN A 122 -8.11 2.39 -3.90
N GLY A 123 -8.94 1.34 -4.03
CA GLY A 123 -9.89 1.22 -5.13
C GLY A 123 -10.90 2.36 -5.15
N VAL A 124 -11.51 2.68 -4.00
CA VAL A 124 -12.48 3.79 -3.89
C VAL A 124 -11.84 5.13 -4.21
N ALA A 125 -10.62 5.40 -3.70
CA ALA A 125 -9.96 6.67 -3.91
C ALA A 125 -9.58 6.88 -5.38
N VAL A 126 -9.11 5.83 -6.07
CA VAL A 126 -8.74 5.91 -7.48
C VAL A 126 -9.98 5.94 -8.38
N LEU A 127 -10.99 5.09 -8.15
CA LEU A 127 -12.21 5.06 -8.96
C LEU A 127 -12.94 6.41 -9.02
N ARG A 128 -12.96 7.15 -7.90
CA ARG A 128 -13.54 8.50 -7.83
C ARG A 128 -12.80 9.56 -8.65
N SER A 129 -11.57 9.28 -9.05
CA SER A 129 -10.71 10.18 -9.84
C SER A 129 -10.33 9.58 -11.20
N TRP A 130 -11.00 8.50 -11.60
CA TRP A 130 -10.67 7.71 -12.79
C TRP A 130 -11.19 8.30 -14.10
N PHE A 131 -12.26 9.10 -14.00
CA PHE A 131 -12.95 9.76 -15.12
C PHE A 131 -12.74 11.25 -15.07
#